data_AF-A0A2T2VR82-F1
#
_entry.id   AF-A0A2T2VR82-F1
#
_cell.length_a   1.000
_cell.length_b   1.000
_cell.length_c   1.000
_cell.angle_alpha   90.00
_cell.angle_beta   90.00
_cell.angle_gamma   90.00
#
_symmetry.space_group_name_H-M   'P 1'
#
loop_
_entity.id
_entity.type
_entity.pdbx_description
1 polymer ?
#
loop_
_entity_poly.entity_id
_entity_poly.type
_entity_poly.pdbx_seq_one_letter_code
_entity_poly.pdbx_strand_id
1 'polypeptide(L)'
;MKIQFLGLSLIICVGLFGQKTGSHAFSIDLTNVVDDRVKVSLNAKLVGLADAENNKYTFHFPATIPGTYATLDYGRFIHDFKAFDASGTRLKTTKTKNSYTIKGKPVKIEYWAEDSFDAKIRKNKVFEPAGTNNQERQNFLLNAAGYFGFFEGLEDLPVALEVNKNANMYGISAMESYTYGTTQNFIARNYHHFLDCPVMVCEPDTTSFELGDAKVTIGVFTENGRALSSSIYNQVETSMKAIEDFLQGDLPVDNYAFIFYIKDHTEFEGLFNGTEIKLRTIFKAIRELGGKGFGALEHGNSSVYYLPDFGGTSVLDGMADVCIHEFFHILTPLGLHSEEIGDFNYINPKMSKHLWLYEGITEYFAGISQVKGGVITKDEYVRSVLKGKIKSAEKYPTKKMSFTEMSENVLQNPYKRQYNQVYQRGALMGALLDIRIMELTNGAKDLHDIILELRDKYGPLKSFRDDEIIDEFVNLVHPDLSQFFDDYVTGREPLPVQEYLSKVGINYDRRFNGRRSANPISDFNIKTKRIRGSNQILVTKIGKNIPIDLEEGDLVEIFSTRWLNEYGEPIEGSVFNLNVERGNQKLTIPYIVESIEVQNEKHRIFFGQNLNQEQIRLQDLWFSN
;
A
#
# COMPACT_ATOMS: atom_id res chain seq x y z
N MET A 1 45.51 -12.88 34.52
CA MET A 1 45.22 -14.03 33.63
C MET A 1 44.34 -13.53 32.49
N LYS A 2 44.63 -14.01 31.28
CA LYS A 2 44.40 -13.35 29.98
C LYS A 2 42.93 -13.06 29.64
N ILE A 3 42.73 -11.88 29.06
CA ILE A 3 41.57 -11.42 28.29
C ILE A 3 41.57 -12.16 26.94
N GLN A 4 40.47 -12.79 26.56
CA GLN A 4 40.23 -13.25 25.19
C GLN A 4 39.07 -12.45 24.59
N PHE A 5 39.43 -11.52 23.70
CA PHE A 5 38.53 -10.95 22.71
C PHE A 5 38.25 -12.02 21.67
N LEU A 6 36.99 -12.41 21.48
CA LEU A 6 36.56 -13.18 20.32
C LEU A 6 36.34 -12.20 19.17
N GLY A 7 37.29 -12.14 18.24
CA GLY A 7 37.10 -11.51 16.95
C GLY A 7 36.33 -12.46 16.04
N LEU A 8 35.09 -12.12 15.71
CA LEU A 8 34.34 -12.82 14.68
C LEU A 8 34.85 -12.33 13.31
N SER A 9 35.43 -13.25 12.55
CA SER A 9 36.00 -12.98 11.23
C SER A 9 34.88 -13.15 10.20
N LEU A 10 34.45 -12.06 9.57
CA LEU A 10 33.55 -12.10 8.41
C LEU A 10 34.40 -12.51 7.19
N ILE A 11 34.26 -13.74 6.71
CA ILE A 11 34.81 -14.16 5.41
C ILE A 11 33.65 -14.17 4.42
N ILE A 12 33.54 -13.12 3.62
CA ILE A 12 32.72 -13.10 2.41
C ILE A 12 33.71 -13.07 1.23
N CYS A 13 33.69 -14.10 0.40
CA CYS A 13 34.37 -14.09 -0.90
C CYS A 13 33.64 -13.10 -1.82
N VAL A 14 34.33 -12.04 -2.26
CA VAL A 14 33.80 -11.10 -3.25
C VAL A 14 34.78 -11.01 -4.43
N GLY A 15 34.23 -11.16 -5.64
CA GLY A 15 34.95 -10.91 -6.88
C GLY A 15 35.43 -9.46 -6.99
N LEU A 16 36.50 -9.27 -7.75
CA LEU A 16 37.23 -8.02 -7.93
C LEU A 16 36.40 -6.96 -8.67
N PHE A 17 35.62 -6.17 -7.93
CA PHE A 17 35.34 -4.76 -8.22
C PHE A 17 35.68 -3.98 -6.95
N GLY A 18 36.30 -2.80 -7.08
CA GLY A 18 36.82 -2.04 -5.93
C GLY A 18 35.71 -1.69 -4.93
N GLN A 19 35.52 -2.52 -3.90
CA GLN A 19 34.59 -2.23 -2.82
C GLN A 19 35.09 -1.01 -2.04
N LYS A 20 34.24 0.02 -1.95
CA LYS A 20 34.43 1.09 -0.97
C LYS A 20 34.47 0.43 0.41
N THR A 21 35.57 0.59 1.14
CA THR A 21 35.72 0.06 2.49
C THR A 21 35.10 1.03 3.49
N GLY A 22 34.07 0.61 4.24
CA GLY A 22 33.46 1.42 5.30
C GLY A 22 32.06 0.97 5.69
N SER A 23 31.47 1.67 6.66
CA SER A 23 30.06 1.51 7.07
C SER A 23 29.50 2.78 7.71
N HIS A 24 28.19 2.96 7.62
CA HIS A 24 27.46 3.95 8.41
C HIS A 24 27.12 3.34 9.77
N ALA A 25 27.78 3.80 10.83
CA ALA A 25 27.56 3.28 12.18
C ALA A 25 26.84 4.32 13.06
N PHE A 26 25.53 4.15 13.20
CA PHE A 26 24.65 5.00 14.00
C PHE A 26 24.39 4.41 15.39
N SER A 27 24.19 5.30 16.37
CA SER A 27 23.61 4.96 17.67
C SER A 27 22.51 5.98 18.00
N ILE A 28 21.39 5.50 18.53
CA ILE A 28 20.25 6.32 18.97
C ILE A 28 19.90 5.98 20.42
N ASP A 29 19.65 7.01 21.22
CA ASP A 29 19.28 6.88 22.63
C ASP A 29 17.79 7.18 22.85
N LEU A 30 17.00 6.12 23.00
CA LEU A 30 15.55 6.19 23.27
C LEU A 30 15.24 6.22 24.78
N THR A 31 16.26 6.11 25.64
CA THR A 31 16.08 6.14 27.10
C THR A 31 16.03 7.56 27.68
N ASN A 32 16.42 8.55 26.87
CA ASN A 32 16.46 9.95 27.24
C ASN A 32 15.81 10.83 26.16
N VAL A 33 14.51 11.06 26.30
CA VAL A 33 13.74 11.99 25.46
C VAL A 33 13.74 13.37 26.11
N VAL A 34 14.17 14.39 25.37
CA VAL A 34 14.21 15.79 25.85
C VAL A 34 13.48 16.68 24.85
N ASP A 35 12.41 17.34 25.29
CA ASP A 35 11.56 18.20 24.44
C ASP A 35 11.14 17.48 23.13
N ASP A 36 10.64 16.25 23.27
CA ASP A 36 10.25 15.35 22.17
C ASP A 36 11.40 14.97 21.20
N ARG A 37 12.64 15.03 21.68
CA ARG A 37 13.82 14.71 20.87
C ARG A 37 14.64 13.59 21.47
N VAL A 38 15.17 12.76 20.58
CA VAL A 38 16.15 11.71 20.90
C VAL A 38 17.51 12.05 20.32
N LYS A 39 18.57 11.64 21.00
CA LYS A 39 19.93 11.91 20.58
C LYS A 39 20.39 10.84 19.58
N VAL A 40 20.97 11.29 18.46
CA VAL A 40 21.58 10.42 17.44
C VAL A 40 23.08 10.75 17.32
N SER A 41 23.90 9.72 17.15
CA SER A 41 25.33 9.83 16.90
C SER A 41 25.73 8.96 15.71
N LEU A 42 26.63 9.48 14.86
CA LEU A 42 27.26 8.75 13.77
C LEU A 42 28.77 8.68 14.01
N ASN A 43 29.34 7.48 13.95
CA ASN A 43 30.79 7.27 13.91
C ASN A 43 31.31 7.46 12.48
N ALA A 44 31.49 8.71 12.07
CA ALA A 44 31.93 9.07 10.72
C ALA A 44 33.35 8.57 10.38
N LYS A 45 34.15 8.15 11.36
CA LYS A 45 35.44 7.48 11.11
C LYS A 45 35.25 6.17 10.32
N LEU A 46 34.20 5.42 10.60
CA LEU A 46 33.93 4.12 9.96
C LEU A 46 33.39 4.25 8.53
N VAL A 47 32.85 5.41 8.18
CA VAL A 47 32.38 5.70 6.82
C VAL A 47 33.53 5.71 5.80
N GLY A 48 34.76 5.96 6.26
CA GLY A 48 35.94 5.93 5.37
C GLY A 48 36.02 7.11 4.41
N LEU A 49 35.57 8.30 4.83
CA LEU A 49 35.54 9.51 3.99
C LEU A 49 36.89 9.77 3.31
N ALA A 50 36.88 9.89 1.98
CA ALA A 50 38.03 10.38 1.22
C ALA A 50 38.29 11.86 1.52
N ASP A 51 39.48 12.37 1.19
CA ASP A 51 39.76 13.79 1.37
C ASP A 51 38.96 14.60 0.35
N ALA A 52 38.07 15.47 0.85
CA ALA A 52 37.16 16.23 0.02
C ALA A 52 37.80 17.52 -0.52
N GLU A 53 37.35 17.95 -1.70
CA GLU A 53 37.74 19.24 -2.28
C GLU A 53 37.47 20.39 -1.30
N ASN A 54 38.44 21.30 -1.18
CA ASN A 54 38.38 22.45 -0.26
C ASN A 54 38.14 22.06 1.22
N ASN A 55 38.37 20.81 1.59
CA ASN A 55 38.13 20.27 2.93
C ASN A 55 36.67 20.49 3.40
N LYS A 56 35.71 20.32 2.49
CA LYS A 56 34.27 20.45 2.75
C LYS A 56 33.56 19.12 2.51
N TYR A 57 32.78 18.70 3.49
CA TYR A 57 31.99 17.47 3.45
C TYR A 57 30.52 17.82 3.53
N THR A 58 29.65 17.18 2.76
CA THR A 58 28.21 17.43 2.81
C THR A 58 27.50 16.20 3.36
N PHE A 59 26.67 16.43 4.38
CA PHE A 59 25.85 15.43 5.01
C PHE A 59 24.37 15.76 4.77
N HIS A 60 23.61 14.82 4.26
CA HIS A 60 22.23 15.02 3.79
C HIS A 60 21.26 14.24 4.65
N PHE A 61 20.06 14.79 4.82
CA PHE A 61 18.87 14.03 5.21
C PHE A 61 17.93 13.99 3.99
N PRO A 62 17.17 12.90 3.79
CA PRO A 62 16.26 12.79 2.66
C PRO A 62 15.31 13.98 2.54
N ALA A 63 15.13 14.47 1.32
CA ALA A 63 14.09 15.44 0.97
C ALA A 63 12.77 14.73 0.62
N THR A 64 12.85 13.53 0.05
CA THR A 64 11.73 12.68 -0.38
C THR A 64 12.15 11.23 -0.12
N ILE A 65 11.19 10.35 0.15
CA ILE A 65 11.39 8.89 0.13
C ILE A 65 10.43 8.24 -0.87
N PRO A 66 10.77 7.05 -1.41
CA PRO A 66 9.84 6.22 -2.19
C PRO A 66 8.47 6.05 -1.49
N GLY A 67 7.42 5.80 -2.27
CA GLY A 67 6.03 5.62 -1.81
C GLY A 67 5.28 6.88 -1.36
N THR A 68 5.98 7.90 -0.86
CA THR A 68 5.31 9.13 -0.38
C THR A 68 4.95 10.13 -1.47
N TYR A 69 5.64 10.08 -2.62
CA TYR A 69 5.50 10.99 -3.76
C TYR A 69 5.33 12.48 -3.37
N ALA A 70 6.09 12.92 -2.36
CA ALA A 70 6.06 14.28 -1.85
C ALA A 70 7.41 14.72 -1.28
N THR A 71 7.78 15.99 -1.52
CA THR A 71 8.95 16.60 -0.85
C THR A 71 8.61 16.94 0.60
N LEU A 72 9.17 16.16 1.51
CA LEU A 72 8.93 16.19 2.96
C LEU A 72 10.11 16.76 3.76
N ASP A 73 11.27 17.02 3.15
CA ASP A 73 12.36 17.77 3.77
C ASP A 73 12.71 17.30 5.20
N TYR A 74 13.07 16.02 5.38
CA TYR A 74 13.23 15.43 6.72
C TYR A 74 14.33 16.09 7.56
N GLY A 75 15.32 16.72 6.94
CA GLY A 75 16.34 17.50 7.65
C GLY A 75 15.75 18.66 8.46
N ARG A 76 14.47 19.03 8.28
CA ARG A 76 13.76 20.01 9.11
C ARG A 76 13.61 19.59 10.58
N PHE A 77 13.60 18.28 10.87
CA PHE A 77 13.44 17.71 12.21
C PHE A 77 14.76 17.59 13.01
N ILE A 78 15.87 18.01 12.39
CA ILE A 78 17.21 17.86 12.95
C ILE A 78 17.66 19.16 13.63
N HIS A 79 18.00 19.02 14.91
CA HIS A 79 18.38 20.10 15.82
C HIS A 79 19.80 19.92 16.36
N ASP A 80 20.45 21.04 16.68
CA ASP A 80 21.77 21.12 17.31
C ASP A 80 22.86 20.21 16.67
N PHE A 81 22.92 20.23 15.33
CA PHE A 81 23.89 19.45 14.56
C PHE A 81 25.35 19.84 14.87
N LYS A 82 26.14 18.85 15.26
CA LYS A 82 27.56 18.97 15.61
C LYS A 82 28.37 17.94 14.85
N ALA A 83 29.54 18.36 14.38
CA ALA A 83 30.56 17.50 13.80
C ALA A 83 31.88 17.74 14.51
N PHE A 84 32.68 16.69 14.70
CA PHE A 84 33.94 16.74 15.42
C PHE A 84 35.05 16.07 14.62
N ASP A 85 36.26 16.60 14.73
CA ASP A 85 37.47 15.98 14.17
C ASP A 85 38.12 14.96 15.12
N ALA A 86 39.22 14.36 14.67
CA ALA A 86 39.97 13.35 15.43
C ALA A 86 40.53 13.86 16.77
N SER A 87 40.68 15.17 16.96
CA SER A 87 41.11 15.79 18.22
C SER A 87 39.96 16.05 19.19
N GLY A 88 38.71 15.83 18.75
CA GLY A 88 37.50 16.19 19.50
C GLY A 88 37.10 17.66 19.32
N THR A 89 37.74 18.40 18.42
CA THR A 89 37.41 19.81 18.16
C THR A 89 36.15 19.91 17.32
N ARG A 90 35.22 20.80 17.70
CA ARG A 90 33.99 21.05 16.95
C ARG A 90 34.31 21.72 15.62
N LEU A 91 33.85 21.11 14.54
CA LEU A 91 33.98 21.63 13.18
C LEU A 91 32.88 22.66 12.88
N LYS A 92 33.20 23.62 11.99
CA LYS A 92 32.22 24.60 11.53
C LYS A 92 31.22 23.93 10.59
N THR A 93 29.93 24.07 10.86
CA THR A 93 28.84 23.53 10.05
C THR A 93 27.95 24.65 9.50
N THR A 94 27.29 24.41 8.37
CA THR A 94 26.32 25.34 7.78
C THR A 94 25.17 24.54 7.19
N LYS A 95 23.94 24.81 7.66
CA LYS A 95 22.72 24.15 7.18
C LYS A 95 22.20 24.84 5.92
N THR A 96 21.81 24.07 4.91
CA THR A 96 21.05 24.52 3.74
C THR A 96 19.95 23.49 3.48
N LYS A 97 18.68 23.87 3.71
CA LYS A 97 17.53 22.95 3.66
C LYS A 97 17.77 21.69 4.51
N ASN A 98 17.88 20.51 3.88
CA ASN A 98 18.05 19.21 4.52
C ASN A 98 19.51 18.77 4.62
N SER A 99 20.46 19.67 4.34
CA SER A 99 21.86 19.30 4.21
C SER A 99 22.75 20.20 5.07
N TYR A 100 23.86 19.65 5.50
CA TYR A 100 24.86 20.31 6.32
C TYR A 100 26.21 20.24 5.62
N THR A 101 26.80 21.39 5.31
CA THR A 101 28.20 21.47 4.89
C THR A 101 29.08 21.57 6.14
N ILE A 102 30.08 20.70 6.24
CA ILE A 102 31.05 20.58 7.33
C ILE A 102 32.42 21.00 6.81
N LYS A 103 33.06 21.98 7.47
CA LYS A 103 34.42 22.42 7.13
C LYS A 103 35.43 21.67 8.00
N GLY A 104 36.17 20.74 7.41
CA GLY A 104 37.03 19.78 8.09
C GLY A 104 36.47 18.36 8.05
N LYS A 105 37.35 17.35 8.08
CA LYS A 105 37.00 15.92 8.02
C LYS A 105 36.38 15.47 9.34
N PRO A 106 35.08 15.11 9.37
CA PRO A 106 34.44 14.66 10.60
C PRO A 106 34.82 13.20 10.90
N VAL A 107 35.05 12.89 12.17
CA VAL A 107 35.13 11.50 12.68
C VAL A 107 33.92 11.13 13.52
N LYS A 108 33.15 12.14 13.97
CA LYS A 108 31.92 11.97 14.74
C LYS A 108 30.92 13.05 14.39
N ILE A 109 29.65 12.70 14.28
CA ILE A 109 28.51 13.62 14.14
C ILE A 109 27.51 13.31 15.27
N GLU A 110 26.92 14.36 15.85
CA GLU A 110 25.85 14.26 16.86
C GLU A 110 24.77 15.28 16.58
N TYR A 111 23.52 14.94 16.84
CA TYR A 111 22.37 15.83 16.75
C TYR A 111 21.17 15.29 17.54
N TRP A 112 20.12 16.10 17.63
CA TRP A 112 18.83 15.74 18.23
C TRP A 112 17.77 15.67 17.13
N ALA A 113 16.98 14.60 17.12
CA ALA A 113 15.91 14.38 16.15
C ALA A 113 14.54 14.48 16.85
N GLU A 114 13.72 15.42 16.38
CA GLU A 114 12.31 15.60 16.76
C GLU A 114 11.44 14.64 15.95
N ASP A 115 10.29 14.24 16.48
CA ASP A 115 9.34 13.41 15.75
C ASP A 115 8.50 14.22 14.74
N SER A 116 7.71 13.52 13.93
CA SER A 116 6.83 14.16 12.94
C SER A 116 5.34 14.07 13.26
N PHE A 117 4.95 13.19 14.19
CA PHE A 117 3.56 12.85 14.48
C PHE A 117 2.83 14.01 15.13
N ASP A 118 3.48 14.70 16.08
CA ASP A 118 2.91 15.85 16.79
C ASP A 118 3.52 17.20 16.36
N ALA A 119 4.50 17.15 15.44
CA ALA A 119 5.13 18.33 14.86
C ALA A 119 4.11 19.29 14.22
N LYS A 120 4.19 20.56 14.60
CA LYS A 120 3.25 21.62 14.16
C LYS A 120 3.57 22.14 12.75
N ILE A 121 3.33 21.31 11.73
CA ILE A 121 3.63 21.60 10.32
C ILE A 121 2.36 21.95 9.55
N ARG A 122 2.35 23.11 8.88
CA ARG A 122 1.20 23.56 8.06
C ARG A 122 1.26 23.13 6.59
N LYS A 123 2.46 23.01 6.01
CA LYS A 123 2.67 22.68 4.59
C LYS A 123 3.59 21.47 4.49
N ASN A 124 3.26 20.56 3.58
CA ASN A 124 3.98 19.30 3.39
C ASN A 124 4.12 18.56 4.73
N LYS A 125 2.99 18.35 5.41
CA LYS A 125 2.93 17.49 6.60
C LYS A 125 3.39 16.09 6.17
N VAL A 126 4.20 15.46 7.01
CA VAL A 126 4.62 14.08 6.80
C VAL A 126 3.40 13.19 6.98
N PHE A 127 3.19 12.30 6.02
CA PHE A 127 2.18 11.25 6.12
C PHE A 127 2.61 10.28 7.23
N GLU A 128 1.70 9.94 8.14
CA GLU A 128 2.05 9.26 9.39
C GLU A 128 2.76 7.90 9.18
N PRO A 129 2.38 7.04 8.23
CA PRO A 129 3.17 5.86 7.88
C PRO A 129 4.63 6.13 7.45
N ALA A 130 4.89 7.30 6.85
CA ALA A 130 6.23 7.79 6.48
C ALA A 130 6.92 8.60 7.60
N GLY A 131 6.24 8.74 8.73
CA GLY A 131 6.59 9.64 9.81
C GLY A 131 7.33 8.96 10.94
N THR A 132 7.77 9.78 11.89
CA THR A 132 8.51 9.38 13.07
C THR A 132 7.74 9.71 14.33
N ASN A 133 7.96 8.92 15.40
CA ASN A 133 7.29 9.08 16.70
C ASN A 133 8.30 8.93 17.85
N ASN A 134 8.27 9.82 18.86
CA ASN A 134 9.16 9.83 20.02
C ASN A 134 8.42 9.72 21.38
N GLN A 135 7.44 8.82 21.50
CA GLN A 135 6.67 8.67 22.74
C GLN A 135 7.48 7.94 23.81
N GLU A 136 8.07 8.72 24.72
CA GLU A 136 8.91 8.23 25.81
C GLU A 136 8.26 7.03 26.53
N ARG A 137 9.00 5.91 26.57
CA ARG A 137 8.64 4.65 27.24
C ARG A 137 7.40 3.94 26.69
N GLN A 138 6.82 4.39 25.59
CA GLN A 138 5.62 3.80 24.99
C GLN A 138 5.89 3.31 23.58
N ASN A 139 6.30 4.20 22.68
CA ASN A 139 6.50 3.89 21.28
C ASN A 139 7.52 4.81 20.63
N PHE A 140 8.45 4.22 19.90
CA PHE A 140 9.27 4.93 18.94
C PHE A 140 9.06 4.33 17.56
N LEU A 141 8.69 5.15 16.58
CA LEU A 141 8.62 4.72 15.19
C LEU A 141 9.79 5.36 14.45
N LEU A 142 10.80 4.55 14.16
CA LEU A 142 12.04 4.96 13.53
C LEU A 142 11.95 4.73 12.02
N ASN A 143 11.25 5.63 11.33
CA ASN A 143 11.44 5.79 9.89
C ASN A 143 12.78 6.49 9.64
N ALA A 144 13.72 5.78 9.02
CA ALA A 144 15.12 6.20 9.01
C ALA A 144 15.36 7.58 8.40
N ALA A 145 14.53 7.99 7.43
CA ALA A 145 14.61 9.30 6.79
C ALA A 145 14.53 10.48 7.79
N GLY A 146 13.76 10.33 8.87
CA GLY A 146 13.60 11.36 9.89
C GLY A 146 14.72 11.44 10.93
N TYR A 147 15.56 10.40 11.03
CA TYR A 147 16.58 10.29 12.08
C TYR A 147 18.01 10.20 11.56
N PHE A 148 18.24 9.64 10.37
CA PHE A 148 19.58 9.24 9.95
C PHE A 148 19.90 9.84 8.59
N GLY A 149 20.93 10.68 8.53
CA GLY A 149 21.43 11.24 7.27
C GLY A 149 22.50 10.37 6.62
N PHE A 150 23.07 10.83 5.51
CA PHE A 150 24.11 10.12 4.75
C PHE A 150 25.10 11.11 4.12
N PHE A 151 26.25 10.59 3.69
CA PHE A 151 27.18 11.31 2.82
C PHE A 151 26.90 10.91 1.37
N GLU A 152 26.73 11.89 0.49
CA GLU A 152 26.42 11.67 -0.92
C GLU A 152 27.51 10.82 -1.60
N GLY A 153 27.07 9.83 -2.39
CA GLY A 153 27.94 8.88 -3.07
C GLY A 153 28.47 7.75 -2.19
N LEU A 154 28.01 7.62 -0.94
CA LEU A 154 28.37 6.53 -0.01
C LEU A 154 27.15 5.72 0.46
N GLU A 155 26.03 5.83 -0.25
CA GLU A 155 24.76 5.16 0.04
C GLU A 155 24.89 3.63 -0.03
N ASP A 156 25.76 3.11 -0.89
CA ASP A 156 26.04 1.66 -1.03
C ASP A 156 26.73 1.03 0.19
N LEU A 157 27.26 1.84 1.11
CA LEU A 157 27.92 1.30 2.31
C LEU A 157 26.88 0.68 3.26
N PRO A 158 27.21 -0.45 3.91
CA PRO A 158 26.32 -1.08 4.88
C PRO A 158 26.05 -0.14 6.07
N VAL A 159 24.88 -0.29 6.67
CA VAL A 159 24.46 0.48 7.85
C VAL A 159 24.36 -0.45 9.06
N ALA A 160 24.92 0.00 10.18
CA ALA A 160 24.72 -0.59 11.50
C ALA A 160 24.03 0.45 12.40
N LEU A 161 22.90 0.09 12.97
CA LEU A 161 22.14 0.92 13.90
C LEU A 161 22.11 0.27 15.28
N GLU A 162 22.70 0.93 16.26
CA GLU A 162 22.59 0.59 17.67
C GLU A 162 21.44 1.37 18.33
N VAL A 163 20.41 0.68 18.82
CA VAL A 163 19.26 1.28 19.51
C VAL A 163 19.37 1.02 21.01
N ASN A 164 19.60 2.06 21.79
CA ASN A 164 19.52 2.02 23.25
C ASN A 164 18.08 2.24 23.69
N LYS A 165 17.49 1.25 24.37
CA LYS A 165 16.07 1.20 24.71
C LYS A 165 15.83 0.70 26.12
N ASN A 166 14.63 0.93 26.63
CA ASN A 166 14.20 0.32 27.89
C ASN A 166 14.10 -1.21 27.76
N ALA A 167 14.34 -1.92 28.87
CA ALA A 167 14.43 -3.38 28.88
C ALA A 167 13.14 -4.11 28.45
N ASN A 168 11.97 -3.49 28.68
CA ASN A 168 10.65 -4.04 28.32
C ASN A 168 10.23 -3.74 26.88
N MET A 169 10.99 -2.91 26.15
CA MET A 169 10.68 -2.58 24.77
C MET A 169 11.51 -3.45 23.81
N TYR A 170 10.98 -3.73 22.64
CA TYR A 170 11.64 -4.47 21.58
C TYR A 170 11.42 -3.77 20.24
N GLY A 171 12.45 -3.70 19.41
CA GLY A 171 12.40 -3.13 18.07
C GLY A 171 11.98 -4.18 17.05
N ILE A 172 10.85 -3.93 16.40
CA ILE A 172 10.27 -4.76 15.34
C ILE A 172 10.67 -4.15 14.00
N SER A 173 11.28 -4.95 13.14
CA SER A 173 11.75 -4.56 11.81
C SER A 173 11.98 -5.81 10.96
N ALA A 174 12.07 -5.63 9.64
CA ALA A 174 12.49 -6.68 8.72
C ALA A 174 14.03 -6.82 8.62
N MET A 175 14.79 -5.88 9.19
CA MET A 175 16.25 -5.98 9.26
C MET A 175 16.72 -7.13 10.16
N GLU A 176 17.86 -7.72 9.78
CA GLU A 176 18.61 -8.58 10.68
C GLU A 176 18.95 -7.82 11.97
N SER A 177 18.69 -8.44 13.13
CA SER A 177 18.96 -7.81 14.41
C SER A 177 19.37 -8.79 15.49
N TYR A 178 20.09 -8.28 16.49
CA TYR A 178 20.43 -9.00 17.71
C TYR A 178 20.35 -8.07 18.92
N THR A 179 20.05 -8.64 20.09
CA THR A 179 19.91 -7.90 21.35
C THR A 179 21.05 -8.25 22.31
N TYR A 180 21.59 -7.23 22.98
CA TYR A 180 22.55 -7.38 24.06
C TYR A 180 22.20 -6.41 25.20
N GLY A 181 21.70 -6.93 26.32
CA GLY A 181 21.23 -6.11 27.44
C GLY A 181 20.09 -5.17 27.03
N THR A 182 20.27 -3.86 27.24
CA THR A 182 19.30 -2.81 26.88
C THR A 182 19.50 -2.25 25.48
N THR A 183 20.32 -2.91 24.66
CA THR A 183 20.65 -2.47 23.31
C THR A 183 20.18 -3.48 22.29
N GLN A 184 19.59 -3.02 21.19
CA GLN A 184 19.27 -3.85 20.03
C GLN A 184 19.98 -3.26 18.81
N ASN A 185 20.68 -4.12 18.07
CA ASN A 185 21.48 -3.74 16.92
C ASN A 185 20.80 -4.24 15.66
N PHE A 186 20.68 -3.38 14.66
CA PHE A 186 20.13 -3.68 13.35
C PHE A 186 21.19 -3.50 12.27
N ILE A 187 21.15 -4.36 11.24
CA ILE A 187 22.10 -4.33 10.13
C ILE A 187 21.33 -4.22 8.82
N ALA A 188 21.76 -3.31 7.96
CA ALA A 188 21.26 -3.18 6.59
C ALA A 188 22.42 -3.24 5.58
N ARG A 189 22.14 -3.88 4.43
CA ARG A 189 23.12 -4.05 3.34
C ARG A 189 23.66 -2.74 2.77
N ASN A 190 22.82 -1.70 2.74
CA ASN A 190 23.17 -0.36 2.30
C ASN A 190 22.16 0.68 2.87
N TYR A 191 22.37 1.96 2.59
CA TYR A 191 21.49 3.04 3.05
C TYR A 191 20.08 2.97 2.43
N HIS A 192 19.95 2.47 1.20
CA HIS A 192 18.65 2.27 0.55
C HIS A 192 17.79 1.25 1.33
N HIS A 193 18.36 0.07 1.62
CA HIS A 193 17.69 -0.95 2.45
C HIS A 193 17.39 -0.44 3.86
N PHE A 194 18.27 0.38 4.43
CA PHE A 194 18.03 0.96 5.75
C PHE A 194 16.85 1.93 5.77
N LEU A 195 16.69 2.76 4.73
CA LEU A 195 15.52 3.63 4.57
C LEU A 195 14.23 2.84 4.35
N ASP A 196 14.36 1.64 3.79
CA ASP A 196 13.29 0.73 3.44
C ASP A 196 12.97 -0.30 4.53
N CYS A 197 13.52 -0.12 5.73
CA CYS A 197 13.26 -0.98 6.88
C CYS A 197 13.03 -0.15 8.14
N PRO A 198 11.81 0.35 8.35
CA PRO A 198 11.46 1.04 9.58
C PRO A 198 11.65 0.15 10.81
N VAL A 199 11.87 0.78 11.96
CA VAL A 199 11.95 0.07 13.25
C VAL A 199 10.92 0.64 14.21
N MET A 200 9.95 -0.17 14.63
CA MET A 200 9.03 0.21 15.71
C MET A 200 9.51 -0.39 17.03
N VAL A 201 9.85 0.48 18.00
CA VAL A 201 10.29 0.09 19.33
C VAL A 201 9.15 0.34 20.32
N CYS A 202 8.57 -0.73 20.84
CA CYS A 202 7.48 -0.68 21.82
C CYS A 202 7.48 -1.95 22.70
N GLU A 203 6.58 -2.03 23.66
CA GLU A 203 6.28 -3.32 24.29
C GLU A 203 5.71 -4.28 23.22
N PRO A 204 6.19 -5.53 23.12
CA PRO A 204 5.87 -6.38 21.98
C PRO A 204 4.45 -6.96 22.06
N ASP A 205 3.62 -6.61 21.07
CA ASP A 205 2.45 -7.39 20.64
C ASP A 205 2.74 -7.91 19.22
N THR A 206 3.12 -9.18 19.11
CA THR A 206 3.59 -9.75 17.85
C THR A 206 2.97 -11.11 17.54
N THR A 207 2.65 -11.33 16.27
CA THR A 207 2.32 -12.66 15.72
C THR A 207 3.23 -12.92 14.51
N SER A 208 3.90 -14.07 14.48
CA SER A 208 4.75 -14.48 13.35
C SER A 208 4.25 -15.78 12.72
N PHE A 209 4.42 -15.91 11.42
CA PHE A 209 4.07 -17.09 10.63
C PHE A 209 5.04 -17.21 9.45
N GLU A 210 5.13 -18.41 8.88
CA GLU A 210 5.90 -18.64 7.66
C GLU A 210 4.98 -18.51 6.44
N LEU A 211 5.52 -17.98 5.36
CA LEU A 211 4.89 -17.94 4.03
C LEU A 211 5.97 -18.38 3.05
N GLY A 212 5.82 -19.55 2.40
CA GLY A 212 6.95 -20.19 1.72
C GLY A 212 8.15 -20.33 2.67
N ASP A 213 9.31 -19.83 2.23
CA ASP A 213 10.55 -19.79 3.03
C ASP A 213 10.74 -18.47 3.82
N ALA A 214 9.80 -17.51 3.72
CA ALA A 214 9.91 -16.22 4.39
C ALA A 214 9.18 -16.19 5.72
N LYS A 215 9.86 -15.65 6.74
CA LYS A 215 9.24 -15.35 8.02
C LYS A 215 8.52 -14.01 7.97
N VAL A 216 7.20 -14.03 8.15
CA VAL A 216 6.36 -12.84 8.24
C VAL A 216 6.07 -12.51 9.71
N THR A 217 6.23 -11.24 10.10
CA THR A 217 5.97 -10.78 11.48
C THR A 217 5.01 -9.60 11.47
N ILE A 218 3.89 -9.74 12.18
CA ILE A 218 2.96 -8.65 12.50
C ILE A 218 3.38 -8.08 13.85
N GLY A 219 3.74 -6.80 13.89
CA GLY A 219 4.03 -6.04 15.10
C GLY A 219 3.03 -4.93 15.31
N VAL A 220 2.46 -4.81 16.50
CA VAL A 220 1.40 -3.84 16.78
C VAL A 220 1.73 -3.00 18.01
N PHE A 221 1.51 -1.70 17.89
CA PHE A 221 1.39 -0.79 19.01
C PHE A 221 -0.01 -0.18 18.99
N THR A 222 -0.70 -0.23 20.13
CA THR A 222 -2.02 0.40 20.31
C THR A 222 -1.96 1.41 21.46
N GLU A 223 -2.49 2.61 21.26
CA GLU A 223 -2.46 3.65 22.31
C GLU A 223 -3.32 3.30 23.53
N ASN A 224 -4.33 2.45 23.34
CA ASN A 224 -5.22 1.97 24.41
C ASN A 224 -4.76 0.64 25.04
N GLY A 225 -3.62 0.08 24.61
CA GLY A 225 -3.05 -1.15 25.17
C GLY A 225 -3.77 -2.44 24.77
N ARG A 226 -4.68 -2.42 23.79
CA ARG A 226 -5.28 -3.63 23.22
C ARG A 226 -4.23 -4.46 22.49
N ALA A 227 -4.17 -5.75 22.78
CA ALA A 227 -3.44 -6.71 21.94
C ALA A 227 -4.28 -7.04 20.70
N LEU A 228 -3.73 -6.80 19.51
CA LEU A 228 -4.41 -7.00 18.23
C LEU A 228 -3.64 -7.87 17.24
N SER A 229 -2.35 -8.15 17.45
CA SER A 229 -1.53 -8.87 16.45
C SER A 229 -2.15 -10.18 15.98
N SER A 230 -2.66 -11.01 16.90
CA SER A 230 -3.31 -12.28 16.54
C SER A 230 -4.67 -12.08 15.87
N SER A 231 -5.40 -11.02 16.21
CA SER A 231 -6.68 -10.70 15.54
C SER A 231 -6.45 -10.22 14.10
N ILE A 232 -5.37 -9.45 13.88
CA ILE A 232 -4.93 -9.03 12.55
C ILE A 232 -4.49 -10.25 11.74
N TYR A 233 -3.68 -11.15 12.32
CA TYR A 233 -3.31 -12.40 11.66
C TYR A 233 -4.52 -13.19 11.18
N ASN A 234 -5.51 -13.42 12.06
CA ASN A 234 -6.73 -14.15 11.69
C ASN A 234 -7.51 -13.49 10.55
N GLN A 235 -7.41 -12.16 10.40
CA GLN A 235 -8.07 -11.42 9.31
C GLN A 235 -7.35 -11.58 7.97
N VAL A 236 -6.03 -11.81 7.98
CA VAL A 236 -5.21 -11.89 6.75
C VAL A 236 -4.78 -13.30 6.38
N GLU A 237 -4.89 -14.28 7.28
CA GLU A 237 -4.36 -15.63 7.10
C GLU A 237 -4.78 -16.28 5.77
N THR A 238 -6.08 -16.29 5.46
CA THR A 238 -6.59 -16.88 4.21
C THR A 238 -6.02 -16.17 2.98
N SER A 239 -5.93 -14.84 3.04
CA SER A 239 -5.39 -14.04 1.95
C SER A 239 -3.89 -14.22 1.77
N MET A 240 -3.13 -14.35 2.86
CA MET A 240 -1.69 -14.61 2.78
C MET A 240 -1.43 -15.96 2.11
N LYS A 241 -2.19 -17.02 2.46
CA LYS A 241 -2.09 -18.33 1.77
C LYS A 241 -2.43 -18.22 0.29
N ALA A 242 -3.45 -17.45 -0.07
CA ALA A 242 -3.77 -17.18 -1.47
C ALA A 242 -2.63 -16.47 -2.22
N ILE A 243 -1.91 -15.55 -1.55
CA ILE A 243 -0.73 -14.90 -2.11
C ILE A 243 0.43 -15.88 -2.27
N GLU A 244 0.68 -16.74 -1.28
CA GLU A 244 1.71 -17.78 -1.37
C GLU A 244 1.51 -18.68 -2.59
N ASP A 245 0.27 -19.16 -2.78
CA ASP A 245 -0.10 -19.95 -3.95
C ASP A 245 0.09 -19.15 -5.25
N PHE A 246 -0.34 -17.89 -5.26
CA PHE A 246 -0.17 -16.99 -6.41
C PHE A 246 1.30 -16.80 -6.75
N LEU A 247 2.18 -16.63 -5.76
CA LEU A 247 3.63 -16.45 -5.92
C LEU A 247 4.40 -17.77 -6.03
N GLN A 248 3.71 -18.91 -6.09
CA GLN A 248 4.31 -20.26 -6.19
C GLN A 248 5.28 -20.59 -5.04
N GLY A 249 5.07 -19.99 -3.86
CA GLY A 249 5.94 -20.11 -2.68
C GLY A 249 7.30 -19.40 -2.78
N ASP A 250 7.59 -18.71 -3.89
CA ASP A 250 8.87 -18.05 -4.14
C ASP A 250 8.81 -16.55 -3.80
N LEU A 251 9.24 -16.23 -2.58
CA LEU A 251 9.29 -14.86 -2.08
C LEU A 251 10.73 -14.32 -2.18
N PRO A 252 10.94 -13.09 -2.69
CA PRO A 252 12.27 -12.47 -2.85
C PRO A 252 12.93 -12.05 -1.53
N VAL A 253 12.37 -12.41 -0.37
CA VAL A 253 12.82 -11.96 0.95
C VAL A 253 12.75 -13.09 1.97
N ASP A 254 13.73 -13.15 2.88
CA ASP A 254 13.71 -14.11 3.99
C ASP A 254 12.81 -13.65 5.16
N ASN A 255 12.60 -12.34 5.29
CA ASN A 255 11.85 -11.74 6.38
C ASN A 255 10.98 -10.59 5.87
N TYR A 256 9.72 -10.54 6.33
CA TYR A 256 8.80 -9.43 6.09
C TYR A 256 8.15 -8.95 7.40
N ALA A 257 7.96 -7.63 7.56
CA ALA A 257 7.35 -7.06 8.76
C ALA A 257 6.14 -6.16 8.45
N PHE A 258 4.96 -6.50 8.99
CA PHE A 258 3.84 -5.56 9.08
C PHE A 258 3.92 -4.79 10.39
N ILE A 259 4.03 -3.46 10.33
CA ILE A 259 4.24 -2.58 11.50
C ILE A 259 3.00 -1.70 11.69
N PHE A 260 2.21 -1.98 12.71
CA PHE A 260 0.96 -1.27 12.99
C PHE A 260 1.10 -0.28 14.14
N TYR A 261 0.82 0.99 13.87
CA TYR A 261 0.49 2.00 14.86
C TYR A 261 -1.03 2.22 14.85
N ILE A 262 -1.68 1.89 15.97
CA ILE A 262 -3.13 2.00 16.12
C ILE A 262 -3.46 3.17 17.05
N LYS A 263 -4.03 4.23 16.47
CA LYS A 263 -4.44 5.45 17.16
C LYS A 263 -5.77 5.24 17.87
N ASP A 264 -5.82 5.51 19.17
CA ASP A 264 -7.06 5.35 19.94
C ASP A 264 -8.07 6.44 19.61
N HIS A 265 -9.24 6.01 19.14
CA HIS A 265 -10.41 6.82 18.87
C HIS A 265 -11.69 6.15 19.39
N THR A 266 -11.57 5.26 20.38
CA THR A 266 -12.69 4.55 21.03
C THR A 266 -13.73 5.50 21.63
N GLU A 267 -13.34 6.72 21.99
CA GLU A 267 -14.30 7.76 22.40
C GLU A 267 -15.32 8.15 21.30
N PHE A 268 -15.03 7.81 20.04
CA PHE A 268 -15.91 7.99 18.90
C PHE A 268 -16.67 6.72 18.51
N GLU A 269 -16.57 5.63 19.27
CA GLU A 269 -17.22 4.33 18.97
C GLU A 269 -18.71 4.48 18.64
N GLY A 270 -19.43 5.31 19.39
CA GLY A 270 -20.86 5.56 19.14
C GLY A 270 -21.17 6.09 17.73
N LEU A 271 -20.25 6.84 17.09
CA LEU A 271 -20.36 7.33 15.70
C LEU A 271 -20.37 6.21 14.66
N PHE A 272 -19.66 5.13 14.98
CA PHE A 272 -19.46 4.01 14.07
C PHE A 272 -20.46 2.89 14.39
N ASN A 273 -20.83 2.72 15.65
CA ASN A 273 -21.76 1.66 16.10
C ASN A 273 -23.23 2.10 16.14
N GLY A 274 -23.55 3.35 15.77
CA GLY A 274 -24.93 3.80 15.50
C GLY A 274 -25.80 4.10 16.72
N THR A 275 -25.18 4.35 17.88
CA THR A 275 -25.88 4.80 19.10
C THR A 275 -26.22 6.29 19.02
N GLU A 276 -27.06 6.83 19.91
CA GLU A 276 -27.40 8.26 19.93
C GLU A 276 -26.20 9.11 20.37
N ILE A 277 -25.89 10.18 19.62
CA ILE A 277 -24.61 10.89 19.73
C ILE A 277 -24.84 12.38 19.92
N LYS A 278 -24.17 12.93 20.92
CA LYS A 278 -24.15 14.37 21.16
C LYS A 278 -23.48 15.08 19.98
N LEU A 279 -24.09 16.14 19.46
CA LEU A 279 -23.57 16.96 18.37
C LEU A 279 -22.12 17.44 18.60
N ARG A 280 -21.76 17.70 19.87
CA ARG A 280 -20.39 18.05 20.29
C ARG A 280 -19.36 16.96 19.95
N THR A 281 -19.72 15.69 20.07
CA THR A 281 -18.84 14.55 19.73
C THR A 281 -18.60 14.46 18.23
N ILE A 282 -19.62 14.75 17.41
CA ILE A 282 -19.49 14.83 15.94
C ILE A 282 -18.49 15.94 15.55
N PHE A 283 -18.64 17.15 16.11
CA PHE A 283 -17.70 18.25 15.85
C PHE A 283 -16.28 17.94 16.32
N LYS A 284 -16.13 17.26 17.46
CA LYS A 284 -14.83 16.82 17.97
C LYS A 284 -14.19 15.81 17.02
N ALA A 285 -14.93 14.79 16.56
CA ALA A 285 -14.45 13.79 15.61
C ALA A 285 -14.02 14.41 14.27
N ILE A 286 -14.81 15.33 13.69
CA ILE A 286 -14.44 16.03 12.46
C ILE A 286 -13.10 16.79 12.63
N ARG A 287 -12.92 17.45 13.77
CA ARG A 287 -11.69 18.20 14.06
C ARG A 287 -10.47 17.29 14.29
N GLU A 288 -10.66 16.15 14.93
CA GLU A 288 -9.55 15.28 15.38
C GLU A 288 -9.17 14.20 14.38
N LEU A 289 -10.11 13.78 13.52
CA LEU A 289 -9.85 12.90 12.38
C LEU A 289 -9.45 13.71 11.13
N GLY A 290 -9.93 14.95 11.02
CA GLY A 290 -9.60 15.85 9.91
C GLY A 290 -8.13 16.25 9.91
N GLY A 291 -7.39 15.83 8.88
CA GLY A 291 -5.98 16.18 8.69
C GLY A 291 -4.97 15.18 9.30
N LYS A 292 -5.44 14.01 9.78
CA LYS A 292 -4.60 12.84 10.02
C LYS A 292 -4.49 12.00 8.74
N GLY A 293 -3.30 11.53 8.42
CA GLY A 293 -3.05 10.60 7.31
C GLY A 293 -3.17 9.16 7.78
N PHE A 294 -4.40 8.69 7.97
CA PHE A 294 -4.64 7.26 8.13
C PHE A 294 -4.37 6.54 6.80
N GLY A 295 -3.69 5.40 6.88
CA GLY A 295 -3.32 4.58 5.72
C GLY A 295 -2.10 3.72 6.00
N ALA A 296 -1.49 3.23 4.93
CA ALA A 296 -0.27 2.45 4.97
C ALA A 296 0.77 3.03 4.01
N LEU A 297 2.03 2.66 4.21
CA LEU A 297 3.14 2.91 3.31
C LEU A 297 3.92 1.60 3.11
N GLU A 298 4.21 1.31 1.86
CA GLU A 298 5.00 0.18 1.45
C GLU A 298 6.49 0.40 1.71
N HIS A 299 7.15 -0.70 2.03
CA HIS A 299 8.59 -0.83 1.99
C HIS A 299 8.91 -2.20 1.36
N GLY A 300 10.10 -2.39 0.82
CA GLY A 300 10.46 -3.63 0.12
C GLY A 300 10.28 -4.87 0.98
N ASN A 301 10.68 -4.82 2.25
CA ASN A 301 10.55 -5.95 3.19
C ASN A 301 9.58 -5.65 4.35
N SER A 302 8.81 -4.57 4.30
CA SER A 302 7.90 -4.24 5.39
C SER A 302 6.78 -3.31 4.94
N SER A 303 5.81 -3.05 5.81
CA SER A 303 4.85 -1.98 5.58
C SER A 303 4.46 -1.36 6.92
N VAL A 304 4.26 -0.04 6.92
CA VAL A 304 3.88 0.71 8.11
C VAL A 304 2.44 1.16 7.98
N TYR A 305 1.63 0.91 9.00
CA TYR A 305 0.22 1.23 9.04
C TYR A 305 -0.04 2.21 10.17
N TYR A 306 -0.75 3.28 9.86
CA TYR A 306 -1.27 4.20 10.86
C TYR A 306 -2.79 4.21 10.75
N LEU A 307 -3.47 3.51 11.66
CA LEU A 307 -4.90 3.23 11.56
C LEU A 307 -5.67 3.71 12.80
N PRO A 308 -6.93 4.15 12.66
CA PRO A 308 -7.76 4.50 13.79
C PRO A 308 -8.43 3.25 14.39
N ASP A 309 -8.51 3.19 15.72
CA ASP A 309 -9.35 2.24 16.44
C ASP A 309 -10.57 2.95 17.02
N PHE A 310 -11.75 2.63 16.49
CA PHE A 310 -13.03 3.16 16.99
C PHE A 310 -13.72 2.19 17.95
N GLY A 311 -13.02 1.18 18.48
CA GLY A 311 -13.60 0.15 19.34
C GLY A 311 -14.14 -1.05 18.56
N GLY A 312 -14.47 -2.12 19.28
CA GLY A 312 -14.92 -3.38 18.69
C GLY A 312 -13.91 -3.94 17.68
N THR A 313 -14.40 -4.42 16.55
CA THR A 313 -13.58 -4.95 15.44
C THR A 313 -13.31 -3.92 14.34
N SER A 314 -13.73 -2.66 14.52
CA SER A 314 -13.69 -1.64 13.45
C SER A 314 -12.29 -1.40 12.86
N VAL A 315 -11.24 -1.52 13.68
CA VAL A 315 -9.85 -1.42 13.25
C VAL A 315 -9.45 -2.53 12.26
N LEU A 316 -10.14 -3.67 12.29
CA LEU A 316 -9.88 -4.83 11.41
C LEU A 316 -10.64 -4.71 10.07
N ASP A 317 -11.61 -3.81 9.96
CA ASP A 317 -12.43 -3.66 8.76
C ASP A 317 -11.57 -3.22 7.56
N GLY A 318 -11.54 -4.04 6.50
CA GLY A 318 -10.74 -3.77 5.30
C GLY A 318 -9.22 -3.96 5.50
N MET A 319 -8.79 -4.46 6.66
CA MET A 319 -7.36 -4.67 6.97
C MET A 319 -6.69 -5.62 5.97
N ALA A 320 -7.39 -6.69 5.59
CA ALA A 320 -6.87 -7.68 4.64
C ALA A 320 -6.52 -7.03 3.29
N ASP A 321 -7.44 -6.26 2.70
CA ASP A 321 -7.21 -5.62 1.40
C ASP A 321 -5.97 -4.72 1.40
N VAL A 322 -5.80 -3.91 2.46
CA VAL A 322 -4.61 -3.05 2.58
C VAL A 322 -3.35 -3.89 2.76
N CYS A 323 -3.35 -4.88 3.67
CA CYS A 323 -2.18 -5.73 3.91
C CYS A 323 -1.75 -6.51 2.65
N ILE A 324 -2.71 -6.98 1.87
CA ILE A 324 -2.45 -7.69 0.61
C ILE A 324 -1.79 -6.74 -0.40
N HIS A 325 -2.33 -5.53 -0.58
CA HIS A 325 -1.73 -4.52 -1.47
C HIS A 325 -0.28 -4.23 -1.06
N GLU A 326 -0.06 -3.90 0.22
CA GLU A 326 1.27 -3.59 0.71
C GLU A 326 2.23 -4.78 0.59
N PHE A 327 1.76 -6.00 0.84
CA PHE A 327 2.57 -7.20 0.68
C PHE A 327 2.94 -7.47 -0.78
N PHE A 328 2.06 -7.19 -1.75
CA PHE A 328 2.42 -7.38 -3.17
C PHE A 328 3.55 -6.47 -3.65
N HIS A 329 3.91 -5.42 -2.91
CA HIS A 329 5.09 -4.61 -3.23
C HIS A 329 6.42 -5.38 -3.10
N ILE A 330 6.43 -6.62 -2.57
CA ILE A 330 7.62 -7.48 -2.65
C ILE A 330 7.99 -7.83 -4.10
N LEU A 331 7.01 -7.86 -5.02
CA LEU A 331 7.29 -8.06 -6.45
C LEU A 331 7.84 -6.78 -7.08
N THR A 332 7.11 -5.69 -6.91
CA THR A 332 7.45 -4.38 -7.47
C THR A 332 7.18 -3.27 -6.45
N PRO A 333 8.15 -2.38 -6.17
CA PRO A 333 9.44 -2.26 -6.84
C PRO A 333 10.54 -3.23 -6.35
N LEU A 334 10.37 -3.98 -5.27
CA LEU A 334 11.52 -4.68 -4.66
C LEU A 334 12.23 -5.65 -5.62
N GLY A 335 11.49 -6.55 -6.27
CA GLY A 335 12.07 -7.55 -7.18
C GLY A 335 12.28 -7.06 -8.62
N LEU A 336 11.65 -5.95 -9.00
CA LEU A 336 11.70 -5.38 -10.34
C LEU A 336 11.54 -3.85 -10.23
N HIS A 337 12.61 -3.11 -10.48
CA HIS A 337 12.63 -1.63 -10.38
C HIS A 337 13.48 -0.96 -11.46
N SER A 338 13.17 0.31 -11.74
CA SER A 338 13.97 1.16 -12.62
C SER A 338 15.16 1.76 -11.87
N GLU A 339 16.09 2.38 -12.61
CA GLU A 339 17.22 3.12 -12.05
C GLU A 339 16.76 4.28 -11.14
N GLU A 340 15.63 4.92 -11.46
CA GLU A 340 15.02 5.99 -10.67
C GLU A 340 14.57 5.53 -9.27
N ILE A 341 14.33 4.23 -9.08
CA ILE A 341 13.92 3.65 -7.80
C ILE A 341 15.09 2.95 -7.11
N GLY A 342 15.89 2.16 -7.84
CA GLY A 342 17.05 1.47 -7.28
C GLY A 342 18.13 2.43 -6.79
N ASP A 343 18.43 3.46 -7.60
CA ASP A 343 19.43 4.51 -7.31
C ASP A 343 18.73 5.82 -6.92
N PHE A 344 17.69 5.72 -6.09
CA PHE A 344 16.80 6.84 -5.79
C PHE A 344 17.58 8.05 -5.25
N ASN A 345 17.47 9.19 -5.94
CA ASN A 345 18.06 10.43 -5.47
C ASN A 345 17.19 11.07 -4.38
N TYR A 346 17.54 10.82 -3.11
CA TYR A 346 16.80 11.34 -1.95
C TYR A 346 16.82 12.86 -1.83
N ILE A 347 17.70 13.57 -2.55
CA ILE A 347 17.84 15.03 -2.47
C ILE A 347 17.00 15.69 -3.56
N ASN A 348 17.15 15.24 -4.80
CA ASN A 348 16.47 15.74 -6.00
C ASN A 348 15.95 14.53 -6.80
N PRO A 349 14.80 13.95 -6.41
CA PRO A 349 14.33 12.70 -7.01
C PRO A 349 13.94 12.91 -8.47
N LYS A 350 14.40 11.99 -9.33
CA LYS A 350 13.86 11.76 -10.66
C LYS A 350 12.80 10.67 -10.52
N MET A 351 11.57 10.95 -10.93
CA MET A 351 10.48 9.97 -10.80
C MET A 351 10.44 9.06 -12.02
N SER A 352 10.16 7.77 -11.79
CA SER A 352 9.94 6.80 -12.86
C SER A 352 8.64 7.09 -13.64
N LYS A 353 8.60 6.69 -14.91
CA LYS A 353 7.40 6.68 -15.76
C LYS A 353 6.42 5.54 -15.44
N HIS A 354 6.77 4.61 -14.54
CA HIS A 354 6.08 3.32 -14.41
C HIS A 354 5.27 3.12 -13.13
N LEU A 355 4.62 4.14 -12.57
CA LEU A 355 3.65 3.93 -11.49
C LEU A 355 2.47 3.02 -11.89
N TRP A 356 2.23 2.81 -13.19
CA TRP A 356 1.28 1.79 -13.65
C TRP A 356 1.75 0.37 -13.32
N LEU A 357 3.06 0.14 -13.29
CA LEU A 357 3.69 -1.10 -12.85
C LEU A 357 3.72 -1.17 -11.32
N TYR A 358 4.32 -0.18 -10.66
CA TYR A 358 4.58 -0.23 -9.22
C TYR A 358 3.32 -0.19 -8.34
N GLU A 359 2.28 0.51 -8.77
CA GLU A 359 1.04 0.67 -7.99
C GLU A 359 -0.14 0.03 -8.71
N GLY A 360 -0.22 0.20 -10.03
CA GLY A 360 -1.33 -0.29 -10.83
C GLY A 360 -1.37 -1.82 -10.90
N ILE A 361 -0.27 -2.45 -11.29
CA ILE A 361 -0.17 -3.92 -11.37
C ILE A 361 -0.21 -4.53 -9.96
N THR A 362 0.46 -3.93 -8.98
CA THR A 362 0.37 -4.34 -7.57
C THR A 362 -1.07 -4.39 -7.07
N GLU A 363 -1.86 -3.33 -7.28
CA GLU A 363 -3.27 -3.28 -6.91
C GLU A 363 -4.11 -4.29 -7.71
N TYR A 364 -3.78 -4.52 -8.98
CA TYR A 364 -4.43 -5.56 -9.78
C TYR A 364 -4.17 -6.96 -9.21
N PHE A 365 -2.91 -7.29 -8.90
CA PHE A 365 -2.50 -8.55 -8.27
C PHE A 365 -3.12 -8.74 -6.90
N ALA A 366 -3.20 -7.68 -6.09
CA ALA A 366 -3.91 -7.69 -4.81
C ALA A 366 -5.39 -8.08 -4.94
N GLY A 367 -6.02 -7.70 -6.05
CA GLY A 367 -7.40 -8.09 -6.35
C GLY A 367 -7.54 -9.49 -6.95
N ILE A 368 -6.76 -9.82 -7.99
CA ILE A 368 -6.94 -11.08 -8.74
C ILE A 368 -6.42 -12.30 -7.97
N SER A 369 -5.37 -12.16 -7.16
CA SER A 369 -4.85 -13.25 -6.30
C SER A 369 -5.90 -13.74 -5.29
N GLN A 370 -6.73 -12.83 -4.77
CA GLN A 370 -7.84 -13.20 -3.89
C GLN A 370 -8.90 -14.05 -4.61
N VAL A 371 -9.10 -13.84 -5.91
CA VAL A 371 -10.00 -14.69 -6.71
C VAL A 371 -9.36 -16.05 -6.95
N LYS A 372 -8.10 -16.06 -7.43
CA LYS A 372 -7.39 -17.29 -7.78
C LYS A 372 -7.18 -18.19 -6.55
N GLY A 373 -6.95 -17.60 -5.37
CA GLY A 373 -6.87 -18.32 -4.09
C GLY A 373 -8.22 -18.57 -3.39
N GLY A 374 -9.36 -18.26 -4.03
CA GLY A 374 -10.69 -18.59 -3.53
C GLY A 374 -11.17 -17.78 -2.32
N VAL A 375 -10.51 -16.67 -1.99
CA VAL A 375 -10.90 -15.75 -0.90
C VAL A 375 -12.19 -15.00 -1.27
N ILE A 376 -12.27 -14.53 -2.51
CA ILE A 376 -13.47 -13.91 -3.08
C ILE A 376 -13.90 -14.65 -4.34
N THR A 377 -15.20 -14.60 -4.65
CA THR A 377 -15.71 -15.21 -5.87
C THR A 377 -15.39 -14.36 -7.11
N LYS A 378 -15.32 -14.98 -8.30
CA LYS A 378 -15.20 -14.25 -9.58
C LYS A 378 -16.29 -13.18 -9.74
N ASP A 379 -17.50 -13.49 -9.27
CA ASP A 379 -18.65 -12.60 -9.28
C ASP A 379 -18.46 -11.36 -8.41
N GLU A 380 -17.94 -11.56 -7.20
CA GLU A 380 -17.60 -10.48 -6.29
C GLU A 380 -16.50 -9.58 -6.86
N TYR A 381 -15.44 -10.18 -7.42
CA TYR A 381 -14.37 -9.42 -8.07
C TYR A 381 -14.89 -8.56 -9.23
N VAL A 382 -15.62 -9.16 -10.19
CA VAL A 382 -16.09 -8.44 -11.38
C VAL A 382 -17.09 -7.33 -11.01
N ARG A 383 -18.09 -7.66 -10.19
CA ARG A 383 -19.20 -6.73 -9.94
C ARG A 383 -18.94 -5.72 -8.83
N SER A 384 -18.01 -6.00 -7.92
CA SER A 384 -17.65 -5.09 -6.83
C SER A 384 -16.31 -4.42 -7.08
N VAL A 385 -15.22 -5.20 -7.12
CA VAL A 385 -13.84 -4.68 -7.21
C VAL A 385 -13.60 -4.00 -8.56
N LEU A 386 -13.64 -4.77 -9.65
CA LEU A 386 -13.34 -4.28 -11.00
C LEU A 386 -14.32 -3.20 -11.47
N LYS A 387 -15.63 -3.40 -11.24
CA LYS A 387 -16.65 -2.38 -11.51
C LYS A 387 -16.38 -1.07 -10.77
N GLY A 388 -15.92 -1.14 -9.52
CA GLY A 388 -15.52 0.03 -8.72
C GLY A 388 -14.35 0.77 -9.38
N LYS A 389 -13.31 0.03 -9.76
CA LYS A 389 -12.13 0.57 -10.47
C LYS A 389 -12.53 1.22 -11.80
N ILE A 390 -13.40 0.59 -12.61
CA ILE A 390 -13.95 1.15 -13.86
C ILE A 390 -14.64 2.50 -13.61
N LYS A 391 -15.56 2.55 -12.64
CA LYS A 391 -16.29 3.78 -12.28
C LYS A 391 -15.37 4.92 -11.84
N SER A 392 -14.32 4.59 -11.09
CA SER A 392 -13.34 5.57 -10.61
C SER A 392 -12.40 6.02 -11.72
N ALA A 393 -11.91 5.10 -12.55
CA ALA A 393 -11.00 5.36 -13.66
C ALA A 393 -11.56 6.38 -14.66
N GLU A 394 -12.86 6.35 -14.92
CA GLU A 394 -13.53 7.29 -15.84
C GLU A 394 -13.49 8.76 -15.40
N LYS A 395 -13.18 9.04 -14.13
CA LYS A 395 -13.11 10.41 -13.60
C LYS A 395 -11.79 11.11 -13.96
N TYR A 396 -10.77 10.37 -14.38
CA TYR A 396 -9.44 10.92 -14.65
C TYR A 396 -9.30 11.48 -16.07
N PRO A 397 -8.51 12.55 -16.26
CA PRO A 397 -8.51 13.31 -17.52
C PRO A 397 -7.49 12.76 -18.54
N THR A 398 -7.72 11.57 -19.09
CA THR A 398 -6.76 10.91 -20.03
C THR A 398 -6.38 11.78 -21.22
N LYS A 399 -7.30 12.59 -21.76
CA LYS A 399 -7.01 13.52 -22.87
C LYS A 399 -6.00 14.62 -22.54
N LYS A 400 -5.77 14.91 -21.25
CA LYS A 400 -4.85 15.98 -20.80
C LYS A 400 -3.44 15.48 -20.48
N MET A 401 -3.29 14.20 -20.14
CA MET A 401 -2.02 13.58 -19.75
C MET A 401 -2.09 12.07 -19.96
N SER A 402 -0.99 11.47 -20.38
CA SER A 402 -0.83 10.02 -20.36
C SER A 402 -0.59 9.53 -18.94
N PHE A 403 -0.54 8.20 -18.76
CA PHE A 403 -0.18 7.65 -17.45
C PHE A 403 1.29 7.90 -17.15
N THR A 404 2.18 7.69 -18.12
CA THR A 404 3.64 7.90 -17.94
C THR A 404 3.98 9.36 -17.68
N GLU A 405 3.34 10.32 -18.35
CA GLU A 405 3.51 11.76 -18.08
C GLU A 405 3.12 12.11 -16.65
N MET A 406 2.02 11.52 -16.15
CA MET A 406 1.60 11.72 -14.77
C MET A 406 2.58 11.11 -13.78
N SER A 407 3.07 9.91 -14.06
CA SER A 407 4.05 9.19 -13.24
C SER A 407 5.35 9.97 -13.08
N GLU A 408 5.97 10.35 -14.21
CA GLU A 408 7.25 11.07 -14.25
C GLU A 408 7.18 12.44 -13.56
N ASN A 409 5.99 13.05 -13.53
CA ASN A 409 5.78 14.39 -12.98
C ASN A 409 4.95 14.41 -11.70
N VAL A 410 4.78 13.26 -11.02
CA VAL A 410 3.81 13.09 -9.92
C VAL A 410 4.02 14.07 -8.75
N LEU A 411 5.23 14.60 -8.57
CA LEU A 411 5.54 15.60 -7.54
C LEU A 411 5.00 17.01 -7.86
N GLN A 412 4.61 17.26 -9.11
CA GLN A 412 4.28 18.59 -9.65
C GLN A 412 2.78 18.74 -9.94
N ASN A 413 2.24 19.95 -9.81
CA ASN A 413 0.87 20.23 -10.30
C ASN A 413 0.88 20.36 -11.84
N PRO A 414 -0.15 19.86 -12.56
CA PRO A 414 -1.40 19.28 -12.04
C PRO A 414 -1.33 17.77 -11.72
N TYR A 415 -0.25 17.08 -12.08
CA TYR A 415 -0.09 15.63 -11.98
C TYR A 415 -0.25 15.08 -10.56
N LYS A 416 0.29 15.79 -9.56
CA LYS A 416 0.14 15.47 -8.13
C LYS A 416 -1.31 15.23 -7.71
N ARG A 417 -2.26 15.98 -8.28
CA ARG A 417 -3.69 15.82 -7.96
C ARG A 417 -4.32 14.58 -8.60
N GLN A 418 -3.61 13.94 -9.52
CA GLN A 418 -4.05 12.77 -10.26
C GLN A 418 -3.36 11.49 -9.77
N TYR A 419 -2.55 11.54 -8.71
CA TYR A 419 -1.84 10.40 -8.15
C TYR A 419 -2.77 9.20 -7.90
N ASN A 420 -3.92 9.42 -7.24
CA ASN A 420 -4.87 8.34 -6.92
C ASN A 420 -5.39 7.55 -8.14
N GLN A 421 -5.14 8.01 -9.38
CA GLN A 421 -5.46 7.21 -10.57
C GLN A 421 -4.63 5.93 -10.64
N VAL A 422 -3.49 5.84 -9.96
CA VAL A 422 -2.64 4.65 -9.99
C VAL A 422 -3.38 3.41 -9.48
N TYR A 423 -4.06 3.54 -8.34
CA TYR A 423 -4.87 2.48 -7.74
C TYR A 423 -6.18 2.17 -8.49
N GLN A 424 -6.63 3.06 -9.37
CA GLN A 424 -7.96 2.96 -9.99
C GLN A 424 -7.85 2.63 -11.47
N ARG A 425 -7.23 3.54 -12.23
CA ARG A 425 -6.94 3.38 -13.65
C ARG A 425 -5.78 2.41 -13.87
N GLY A 426 -4.76 2.40 -13.00
CA GLY A 426 -3.63 1.47 -13.11
C GLY A 426 -4.05 0.02 -12.87
N ALA A 427 -4.85 -0.25 -11.84
CA ALA A 427 -5.40 -1.59 -11.61
C ALA A 427 -6.30 -2.09 -12.74
N LEU A 428 -7.17 -1.21 -13.27
CA LEU A 428 -7.97 -1.54 -14.45
C LEU A 428 -7.09 -1.81 -15.68
N MET A 429 -6.03 -1.03 -15.85
CA MET A 429 -5.06 -1.23 -16.93
C MET A 429 -4.33 -2.55 -16.78
N GLY A 430 -3.92 -2.95 -15.56
CA GLY A 430 -3.37 -4.27 -15.26
C GLY A 430 -4.32 -5.41 -15.67
N ALA A 431 -5.59 -5.30 -15.30
CA ALA A 431 -6.62 -6.27 -15.71
C ALA A 431 -6.78 -6.41 -17.23
N LEU A 432 -6.81 -5.29 -17.96
CA LEU A 432 -6.94 -5.34 -19.43
C LEU A 432 -5.64 -5.80 -20.11
N LEU A 433 -4.48 -5.44 -19.55
CA LEU A 433 -3.17 -5.89 -20.03
C LEU A 433 -3.03 -7.40 -19.88
N ASP A 434 -3.47 -7.96 -18.76
CA ASP A 434 -3.47 -9.40 -18.52
C ASP A 434 -4.31 -10.16 -19.58
N ILE A 435 -5.53 -9.69 -19.84
CA ILE A 435 -6.37 -10.23 -20.91
C ILE A 435 -5.68 -10.12 -22.28
N ARG A 436 -4.98 -9.01 -22.56
CA ARG A 436 -4.24 -8.83 -23.81
C ARG A 436 -3.08 -9.81 -23.95
N ILE A 437 -2.34 -10.06 -22.87
CA ILE A 437 -1.23 -11.00 -22.84
C ILE A 437 -1.73 -12.42 -23.08
N MET A 438 -2.78 -12.84 -22.37
CA MET A 438 -3.39 -14.16 -22.60
C MET A 438 -3.93 -14.31 -24.02
N GLU A 439 -4.55 -13.28 -24.60
CA GLU A 439 -5.00 -13.32 -25.99
C GLU A 439 -3.82 -13.51 -26.96
N LEU A 440 -2.77 -12.68 -26.84
CA LEU A 440 -1.64 -12.68 -27.77
C LEU A 440 -0.77 -13.93 -27.67
N THR A 441 -0.73 -14.56 -26.50
CA THR A 441 0.03 -15.79 -26.26
C THR A 441 -0.81 -17.04 -26.39
N ASN A 442 -2.09 -16.92 -26.80
CA ASN A 442 -3.05 -18.01 -26.80
C ASN A 442 -3.14 -18.72 -25.43
N GLY A 443 -3.02 -17.95 -24.34
CA GLY A 443 -3.07 -18.39 -22.95
C GLY A 443 -1.81 -19.10 -22.44
N ALA A 444 -0.70 -18.99 -23.17
CA ALA A 444 0.57 -19.57 -22.72
C ALA A 444 1.25 -18.75 -21.61
N LYS A 445 0.94 -17.45 -21.52
CA LYS A 445 1.38 -16.57 -20.44
C LYS A 445 0.25 -15.66 -20.00
N ASP A 446 0.26 -15.27 -18.74
CA ASP A 446 -0.54 -14.19 -18.18
C ASP A 446 0.37 -13.03 -17.71
N LEU A 447 -0.20 -11.95 -17.17
CA LEU A 447 0.59 -10.82 -16.66
C LEU A 447 1.50 -11.22 -15.49
N HIS A 448 1.08 -12.18 -14.67
CA HIS A 448 1.86 -12.66 -13.54
C HIS A 448 3.14 -13.36 -14.02
N ASP A 449 3.06 -14.23 -15.04
CA ASP A 449 4.23 -14.86 -15.65
C ASP A 449 5.27 -13.83 -16.14
N ILE A 450 4.80 -12.76 -16.79
CA ILE A 450 5.68 -11.69 -17.30
C ILE A 450 6.39 -10.96 -16.15
N ILE A 451 5.68 -10.67 -15.05
CA ILE A 451 6.29 -10.01 -13.89
C ILE A 451 7.33 -10.92 -13.24
N LEU A 452 7.07 -12.23 -13.10
CA LEU A 452 8.05 -13.18 -12.56
C LEU A 452 9.28 -13.31 -13.46
N GLU A 453 9.11 -13.42 -14.79
CA GLU A 453 10.25 -13.48 -15.73
C GLU A 453 11.13 -12.21 -15.67
N LEU A 454 10.50 -11.04 -15.56
CA LEU A 454 11.23 -9.77 -15.42
C LEU A 454 11.90 -9.64 -14.06
N ARG A 455 11.23 -10.05 -12.99
CA ARG A 455 11.80 -10.14 -11.63
C ARG A 455 13.04 -11.03 -11.64
N ASP A 456 13.00 -12.19 -12.27
CA ASP A 456 14.15 -13.12 -12.31
C ASP A 456 15.31 -12.56 -13.15
N LYS A 457 15.00 -11.78 -14.19
CA LYS A 457 16.00 -11.11 -15.05
C LYS A 457 16.72 -9.95 -14.36
N TYR A 458 16.00 -9.18 -13.54
CA TYR A 458 16.48 -7.95 -12.90
C TYR A 458 16.80 -8.18 -11.43
N GLY A 459 15.84 -8.64 -10.64
CA GLY A 459 15.99 -8.92 -9.23
C GLY A 459 16.26 -7.65 -8.40
N PRO A 460 16.45 -7.81 -7.07
CA PRO A 460 16.55 -6.68 -6.15
C PRO A 460 17.86 -5.88 -6.22
N LEU A 461 18.82 -6.30 -7.05
CA LEU A 461 20.17 -5.72 -7.13
C LEU A 461 20.50 -5.11 -8.50
N LYS A 462 19.61 -5.22 -9.49
CA LYS A 462 19.86 -4.70 -10.83
C LYS A 462 18.61 -4.02 -11.37
N SER A 463 18.70 -2.71 -11.48
CA SER A 463 17.68 -1.86 -12.09
C SER A 463 17.58 -2.08 -13.60
N PHE A 464 16.38 -1.88 -14.15
CA PHE A 464 16.18 -1.65 -15.58
C PHE A 464 16.24 -0.14 -15.91
N ARG A 465 16.53 0.20 -17.16
CA ARG A 465 16.45 1.59 -17.63
C ARG A 465 14.99 1.96 -17.86
N ASP A 466 14.52 3.08 -17.29
CA ASP A 466 13.11 3.52 -17.34
C ASP A 466 12.49 3.36 -18.76
N ASP A 467 13.18 3.83 -19.79
CA ASP A 467 12.68 3.80 -21.17
C ASP A 467 12.60 2.40 -21.82
N GLU A 468 13.15 1.35 -21.21
CA GLU A 468 13.27 0.02 -21.82
C GLU A 468 12.21 -0.99 -21.38
N ILE A 469 11.50 -0.75 -20.26
CA ILE A 469 10.61 -1.78 -19.68
C ILE A 469 9.44 -2.15 -20.60
N ILE A 470 8.92 -1.22 -21.40
CA ILE A 470 7.84 -1.54 -22.35
C ILE A 470 8.33 -2.50 -23.44
N ASP A 471 9.55 -2.29 -23.96
CA ASP A 471 10.15 -3.17 -24.95
C ASP A 471 10.37 -4.57 -24.38
N GLU A 472 10.73 -4.67 -23.09
CA GLU A 472 10.85 -5.95 -22.39
C GLU A 472 9.50 -6.71 -22.37
N PHE A 473 8.39 -6.05 -22.03
CA PHE A 473 7.06 -6.65 -22.10
C PHE A 473 6.72 -7.13 -23.52
N VAL A 474 6.98 -6.30 -24.54
CA VAL A 474 6.70 -6.63 -25.93
C VAL A 474 7.51 -7.85 -26.39
N ASN A 475 8.79 -7.92 -26.01
CA ASN A 475 9.68 -9.04 -26.36
C ASN A 475 9.29 -10.37 -25.70
N LEU A 476 8.76 -10.33 -24.47
CA LEU A 476 8.34 -11.53 -23.75
C LEU A 476 6.96 -12.07 -24.19
N VAL A 477 6.16 -11.25 -24.86
CA VAL A 477 4.77 -11.54 -25.23
C VAL A 477 4.61 -11.66 -26.75
N HIS A 478 4.51 -10.53 -27.45
CA HIS A 478 4.27 -10.44 -28.89
C HIS A 478 4.38 -8.97 -29.36
N PRO A 479 4.86 -8.67 -30.58
CA PRO A 479 4.96 -7.30 -31.12
C PRO A 479 3.67 -6.47 -31.00
N ASP A 480 2.51 -7.07 -31.28
CA ASP A 480 1.19 -6.40 -31.19
C ASP A 480 0.78 -5.94 -29.78
N LEU A 481 1.57 -6.28 -28.75
CA LEU A 481 1.38 -5.72 -27.40
C LEU A 481 1.78 -4.24 -27.35
N SER A 482 2.67 -3.78 -28.24
CA SER A 482 3.12 -2.38 -28.26
C SER A 482 1.96 -1.39 -28.38
N GLN A 483 0.95 -1.74 -29.18
CA GLN A 483 -0.25 -0.93 -29.38
C GLN A 483 -1.00 -0.65 -28.07
N PHE A 484 -1.05 -1.61 -27.15
CA PHE A 484 -1.69 -1.41 -25.85
C PHE A 484 -0.96 -0.32 -25.04
N PHE A 485 0.37 -0.36 -25.04
CA PHE A 485 1.19 0.63 -24.37
C PHE A 485 1.07 2.01 -25.04
N ASP A 486 1.18 2.04 -26.37
CA ASP A 486 1.11 3.25 -27.19
C ASP A 486 -0.21 4.00 -27.04
N ASP A 487 -1.34 3.29 -26.92
CA ASP A 487 -2.64 3.93 -26.79
C ASP A 487 -2.96 4.33 -25.34
N TYR A 488 -2.68 3.44 -24.38
CA TYR A 488 -3.27 3.54 -23.04
C TYR A 488 -2.30 3.88 -21.93
N VAL A 489 -1.00 3.61 -22.11
CA VAL A 489 0.03 3.81 -21.07
C VAL A 489 0.83 5.08 -21.36
N THR A 490 1.54 5.10 -22.49
CA THR A 490 2.25 6.27 -23.02
C THR A 490 1.29 7.20 -23.78
N GLY A 491 0.23 6.64 -24.36
CA GLY A 491 -0.87 7.37 -24.98
C GLY A 491 -1.92 7.91 -24.01
N ARG A 492 -2.94 8.52 -24.62
CA ARG A 492 -3.99 9.28 -23.94
C ARG A 492 -5.40 8.77 -24.24
N GLU A 493 -5.50 7.64 -24.93
CA GLU A 493 -6.78 7.05 -25.28
C GLU A 493 -7.49 6.50 -24.02
N PRO A 494 -8.83 6.55 -23.97
CA PRO A 494 -9.59 5.88 -22.91
C PRO A 494 -9.38 4.36 -22.96
N LEU A 495 -9.35 3.72 -21.79
CA LEU A 495 -9.23 2.26 -21.72
C LEU A 495 -10.43 1.57 -22.40
N PRO A 496 -10.19 0.58 -23.28
CA PRO A 496 -11.20 -0.13 -24.09
C PRO A 496 -11.91 -1.24 -23.28
N VAL A 497 -12.48 -0.88 -22.13
CA VAL A 497 -13.01 -1.83 -21.14
C VAL A 497 -14.00 -2.83 -21.74
N GLN A 498 -14.96 -2.37 -22.54
CA GLN A 498 -15.99 -3.24 -23.14
C GLN A 498 -15.37 -4.28 -24.09
N GLU A 499 -14.40 -3.87 -24.90
CA GLU A 499 -13.73 -4.74 -25.86
C GLU A 499 -13.03 -5.90 -25.15
N TYR A 500 -12.16 -5.59 -24.18
CA TYR A 500 -11.36 -6.60 -23.49
C TYR A 500 -12.19 -7.50 -22.59
N LEU A 501 -13.16 -6.96 -21.85
CA LEU A 501 -14.05 -7.79 -21.02
C LEU A 501 -14.88 -8.75 -21.87
N SER A 502 -15.26 -8.37 -23.10
CA SER A 502 -15.97 -9.27 -24.00
C SER A 502 -15.14 -10.48 -24.42
N LYS A 503 -13.80 -10.37 -24.44
CA LYS A 503 -12.89 -11.49 -24.78
C LYS A 503 -12.91 -12.60 -23.73
N VAL A 504 -13.13 -12.23 -22.47
CA VAL A 504 -13.30 -13.15 -21.33
C VAL A 504 -14.78 -13.38 -20.97
N GLY A 505 -15.70 -13.11 -21.91
CA GLY A 505 -17.10 -13.43 -21.71
C GLY A 505 -17.83 -12.57 -20.67
N ILE A 506 -17.35 -11.36 -20.39
CA ILE A 506 -18.02 -10.42 -19.49
C ILE A 506 -18.65 -9.31 -20.33
N ASN A 507 -19.95 -9.12 -20.15
CA ASN A 507 -20.69 -8.03 -20.78
C ASN A 507 -20.53 -6.78 -19.95
N TYR A 508 -20.01 -5.70 -20.55
CA TYR A 508 -19.92 -4.40 -19.91
C TYR A 508 -20.49 -3.31 -20.81
N ASP A 509 -21.45 -2.57 -20.28
CA ASP A 509 -21.99 -1.36 -20.90
C ASP A 509 -21.74 -0.16 -20.01
N ARG A 510 -20.95 0.79 -20.52
CA ARG A 510 -20.73 2.07 -19.86
C ARG A 510 -22.03 2.85 -19.69
N ARG A 511 -22.86 2.87 -20.74
CA ARG A 511 -24.17 3.53 -20.80
C ARG A 511 -25.14 2.62 -21.54
N PHE A 512 -25.85 1.79 -20.79
CA PHE A 512 -26.84 0.87 -21.32
C PHE A 512 -28.13 1.62 -21.68
N ASN A 513 -28.67 1.32 -22.87
CA ASN A 513 -30.01 1.72 -23.30
C ASN A 513 -30.72 0.47 -23.80
N GLY A 514 -31.91 0.21 -23.28
CA GLY A 514 -32.70 -0.95 -23.69
C GLY A 514 -33.63 -1.45 -22.59
N ARG A 515 -34.23 -2.60 -22.84
CA ARG A 515 -35.12 -3.29 -21.91
C ARG A 515 -34.31 -4.14 -20.94
N ARG A 516 -34.63 -4.04 -19.65
CA ARG A 516 -34.05 -4.87 -18.58
C ARG A 516 -35.09 -5.25 -17.54
N SER A 517 -34.80 -6.23 -16.70
CA SER A 517 -35.73 -6.62 -15.64
C SER A 517 -35.78 -5.53 -14.55
N ALA A 518 -36.98 -5.20 -14.08
CA ALA A 518 -37.23 -4.13 -13.12
C ALA A 518 -36.94 -4.59 -11.68
N ASN A 519 -36.05 -3.89 -10.98
CA ASN A 519 -35.75 -4.15 -9.58
C ASN A 519 -36.99 -3.83 -8.72
N PRO A 520 -37.45 -4.77 -7.87
CA PRO A 520 -38.68 -4.64 -7.09
C PRO A 520 -38.68 -3.47 -6.11
N ILE A 521 -37.50 -2.93 -5.78
CA ILE A 521 -37.33 -1.83 -4.83
C ILE A 521 -36.96 -0.54 -5.57
N SER A 522 -35.82 -0.54 -6.26
CA SER A 522 -35.23 0.72 -6.75
C SER A 522 -35.97 1.35 -7.93
N ASP A 523 -36.73 0.56 -8.70
CA ASP A 523 -37.43 1.08 -9.89
C ASP A 523 -38.88 1.50 -9.62
N PHE A 524 -39.44 1.13 -8.47
CA PHE A 524 -40.86 1.33 -8.16
C PHE A 524 -41.14 2.46 -7.14
N ASN A 525 -40.29 3.49 -7.08
CA ASN A 525 -40.44 4.64 -6.16
C ASN A 525 -40.55 4.26 -4.68
N ILE A 526 -39.99 3.11 -4.28
CA ILE A 526 -39.93 2.68 -2.89
C ILE A 526 -38.71 3.35 -2.25
N LYS A 527 -38.93 4.10 -1.16
CA LYS A 527 -37.83 4.71 -0.41
C LYS A 527 -37.43 3.80 0.73
N THR A 528 -36.14 3.48 0.82
CA THR A 528 -35.60 2.64 1.88
C THR A 528 -34.55 3.37 2.69
N LYS A 529 -34.32 2.88 3.91
CA LYS A 529 -33.23 3.30 4.79
C LYS A 529 -32.47 2.05 5.23
N ARG A 530 -31.17 1.99 4.95
CA ARG A 530 -30.32 0.90 5.44
C ARG A 530 -30.19 0.98 6.96
N ILE A 531 -30.32 -0.16 7.63
CA ILE A 531 -30.11 -0.26 9.08
C ILE A 531 -28.64 -0.66 9.28
N ARG A 532 -27.88 0.18 10.00
CA ARG A 532 -26.47 -0.11 10.31
C ARG A 532 -26.39 -1.33 11.23
N GLY A 533 -25.42 -2.21 10.98
CA GLY A 533 -25.22 -3.44 11.76
C GLY A 533 -26.29 -4.52 11.56
N SER A 534 -27.22 -4.34 10.62
CA SER A 534 -28.25 -5.32 10.28
C SER A 534 -28.16 -5.71 8.80
N ASN A 535 -28.57 -6.94 8.48
CA ASN A 535 -28.74 -7.43 7.11
C ASN A 535 -30.10 -7.03 6.52
N GLN A 536 -30.72 -5.94 7.00
CA GLN A 536 -32.05 -5.50 6.59
C GLN A 536 -32.07 -4.03 6.13
N ILE A 537 -33.01 -3.72 5.25
CA ILE A 537 -33.38 -2.35 4.86
C ILE A 537 -34.81 -2.07 5.31
N LEU A 538 -35.02 -0.89 5.89
CA LEU A 538 -36.35 -0.41 6.28
C LEU A 538 -37.03 0.26 5.10
N VAL A 539 -38.25 -0.16 4.77
CA VAL A 539 -39.14 0.56 3.86
C VAL A 539 -39.71 1.77 4.59
N THR A 540 -39.39 2.96 4.10
CA THR A 540 -39.78 4.24 4.72
C THR A 540 -40.89 4.97 3.99
N LYS A 541 -41.09 4.65 2.71
CA LYS A 541 -42.16 5.22 1.90
C LYS A 541 -42.47 4.35 0.70
N ILE A 542 -43.76 4.21 0.39
CA ILE A 542 -44.23 3.47 -0.78
C ILE A 542 -44.87 4.39 -1.82
N GLY A 543 -44.50 4.16 -3.08
CA GLY A 543 -45.09 4.81 -4.24
C GLY A 543 -46.50 4.28 -4.55
N LYS A 544 -47.22 4.93 -5.46
CA LYS A 544 -48.50 4.39 -5.95
C LYS A 544 -48.25 3.31 -7.00
N ASN A 545 -49.13 2.30 -7.05
CA ASN A 545 -49.16 1.25 -8.07
C ASN A 545 -47.83 0.47 -8.18
N ILE A 546 -47.29 0.01 -7.05
CA ILE A 546 -46.12 -0.88 -7.05
C ILE A 546 -46.56 -2.34 -7.28
N PRO A 547 -45.79 -3.16 -8.02
CA PRO A 547 -46.14 -4.55 -8.34
C PRO A 547 -45.75 -5.56 -7.24
N ILE A 548 -45.46 -5.07 -6.03
CA ILE A 548 -44.99 -5.87 -4.90
C ILE A 548 -45.73 -5.45 -3.62
N ASP A 549 -46.14 -6.42 -2.80
CA ASP A 549 -46.91 -6.21 -1.58
C ASP A 549 -46.03 -5.82 -0.38
N LEU A 550 -45.34 -4.69 -0.48
CA LEU A 550 -44.59 -4.09 0.63
C LEU A 550 -45.44 -3.04 1.36
N GLU A 551 -45.13 -2.80 2.63
CA GLU A 551 -45.73 -1.77 3.49
C GLU A 551 -44.66 -0.84 4.09
N GLU A 552 -45.05 0.39 4.46
CA GLU A 552 -44.18 1.28 5.23
C GLU A 552 -43.92 0.67 6.62
N GLY A 553 -42.65 0.56 7.02
CA GLY A 553 -42.25 -0.13 8.24
C GLY A 553 -41.69 -1.54 8.02
N ASP A 554 -41.84 -2.12 6.82
CA ASP A 554 -41.28 -3.43 6.49
C ASP A 554 -39.75 -3.44 6.55
N LEU A 555 -39.20 -4.50 7.14
CA LEU A 555 -37.77 -4.79 7.16
C LEU A 555 -37.45 -5.87 6.13
N VAL A 556 -36.79 -5.51 5.04
CA VAL A 556 -36.46 -6.45 3.95
C VAL A 556 -35.04 -6.94 4.09
N GLU A 557 -34.79 -8.26 4.02
CA GLU A 557 -33.43 -8.81 4.07
C GLU A 557 -32.64 -8.39 2.82
N ILE A 558 -31.44 -7.81 3.01
CA ILE A 558 -30.57 -7.33 1.92
C ILE A 558 -30.26 -8.45 0.92
N PHE A 559 -29.97 -9.66 1.41
CA PHE A 559 -29.71 -10.81 0.54
C PHE A 559 -30.90 -11.13 -0.38
N SER A 560 -32.12 -11.07 0.17
CA SER A 560 -33.34 -11.28 -0.61
C SER A 560 -33.64 -10.17 -1.62
N THR A 561 -32.93 -9.03 -1.54
CA THR A 561 -32.99 -7.94 -2.53
C THR A 561 -31.84 -7.97 -3.52
N ARG A 562 -30.98 -9.00 -3.49
CA ARG A 562 -29.89 -9.17 -4.46
C ARG A 562 -30.47 -9.44 -5.84
N TRP A 563 -30.71 -8.34 -6.57
CA TRP A 563 -31.36 -8.35 -7.88
C TRP A 563 -30.48 -8.90 -9.00
N LEU A 564 -29.16 -8.82 -8.85
CA LEU A 564 -28.21 -9.30 -9.83
C LEU A 564 -27.49 -10.51 -9.28
N ASN A 565 -27.54 -11.63 -10.01
CA ASN A 565 -26.58 -12.71 -9.88
C ASN A 565 -25.39 -12.46 -10.84
N GLU A 566 -24.49 -13.45 -10.97
CA GLU A 566 -23.32 -13.34 -11.83
C GLU A 566 -23.67 -13.18 -13.32
N TYR A 567 -24.78 -13.76 -13.77
CA TYR A 567 -25.25 -13.73 -15.16
C TYR A 567 -26.24 -12.61 -15.47
N GLY A 568 -26.49 -11.71 -14.51
CA GLY A 568 -27.39 -10.58 -14.66
C GLY A 568 -28.67 -10.70 -13.83
N GLU A 569 -29.77 -10.22 -14.39
CA GLU A 569 -31.04 -10.07 -13.69
C GLU A 569 -31.91 -11.33 -13.83
N PRO A 570 -32.86 -11.56 -12.91
CA PRO A 570 -33.92 -12.53 -13.10
C PRO A 570 -34.64 -12.34 -14.43
N ILE A 571 -35.07 -13.44 -15.02
CA ILE A 571 -35.78 -13.45 -16.31
C ILE A 571 -37.18 -12.84 -16.12
N GLU A 572 -37.63 -12.01 -17.07
CA GLU A 572 -39.00 -11.48 -17.10
C GLU A 572 -40.03 -12.61 -16.96
N GLY A 573 -41.03 -12.41 -16.08
CA GLY A 573 -42.08 -13.38 -15.76
C GLY A 573 -41.69 -14.44 -14.71
N SER A 574 -40.42 -14.53 -14.31
CA SER A 574 -40.01 -15.39 -13.19
C SER A 574 -40.46 -14.81 -11.84
N VAL A 575 -40.49 -15.64 -10.79
CA VAL A 575 -40.83 -15.20 -9.43
C VAL A 575 -39.54 -14.96 -8.65
N PHE A 576 -39.36 -13.74 -8.16
CA PHE A 576 -38.29 -13.35 -7.25
C PHE A 576 -38.86 -13.13 -5.85
N ASN A 577 -38.33 -13.85 -4.85
CA ASN A 577 -38.90 -13.84 -3.50
C ASN A 577 -38.13 -12.90 -2.57
N LEU A 578 -38.83 -11.97 -1.92
CA LEU A 578 -38.26 -11.08 -0.91
C LEU A 578 -38.61 -11.58 0.48
N ASN A 579 -37.62 -11.65 1.37
CA ASN A 579 -37.84 -11.98 2.78
C ASN A 579 -38.05 -10.68 3.55
N VAL A 580 -39.19 -10.58 4.22
CA VAL A 580 -39.68 -9.34 4.84
C VAL A 580 -40.12 -9.62 6.27
N GLU A 581 -39.73 -8.78 7.22
CA GLU A 581 -40.29 -8.75 8.56
C GLU A 581 -41.27 -7.57 8.68
N ARG A 582 -42.54 -7.88 8.94
CA ARG A 582 -43.64 -6.93 9.12
C ARG A 582 -44.14 -7.02 10.55
N GLY A 583 -43.77 -6.03 11.38
CA GLY A 583 -44.00 -6.10 12.83
C GLY A 583 -43.27 -7.30 13.46
N ASN A 584 -44.02 -8.29 13.96
CA ASN A 584 -43.46 -9.52 14.55
C ASN A 584 -43.57 -10.74 13.61
N GLN A 585 -43.98 -10.56 12.35
CA GLN A 585 -44.17 -11.64 11.38
C GLN A 585 -43.04 -11.67 10.36
N LYS A 586 -42.57 -12.87 10.02
CA LYS A 586 -41.66 -13.11 8.88
C LYS A 586 -42.47 -13.58 7.69
N LEU A 587 -42.34 -12.89 6.56
CA LEU A 587 -43.08 -13.08 5.32
C LEU A 587 -42.10 -13.32 4.17
N THR A 588 -42.53 -14.09 3.18
CA THR A 588 -41.86 -14.19 1.88
C THR A 588 -42.82 -13.62 0.84
N ILE A 589 -42.47 -12.47 0.27
CA ILE A 589 -43.30 -11.74 -0.68
C ILE A 589 -42.80 -12.04 -2.11
N PRO A 590 -43.60 -12.71 -2.95
CA PRO A 590 -43.23 -12.97 -4.33
C PRO A 590 -43.38 -11.71 -5.17
N TYR A 591 -42.38 -11.45 -6.02
CA TYR A 591 -42.41 -10.44 -7.07
C TYR A 591 -42.35 -11.14 -8.43
N ILE A 592 -43.36 -10.94 -9.26
CA ILE A 592 -43.31 -11.38 -10.66
C ILE A 592 -42.45 -10.37 -11.41
N VAL A 593 -41.31 -10.83 -11.91
CA VAL A 593 -40.28 -9.98 -12.51
C VAL A 593 -40.85 -9.31 -13.75
N GLU A 594 -41.01 -7.99 -13.67
CA GLU A 594 -41.38 -7.16 -14.81
C GLU A 594 -40.13 -6.68 -15.54
N SER A 595 -40.33 -6.04 -16.68
CA SER A 595 -39.27 -5.39 -17.43
C SER A 595 -39.59 -3.93 -17.66
N ILE A 596 -38.55 -3.12 -17.76
CA ILE A 596 -38.64 -1.69 -18.00
C ILE A 596 -37.64 -1.28 -19.07
N GLU A 597 -38.00 -0.24 -19.81
CA GLU A 597 -37.09 0.45 -20.70
C GLU A 597 -36.25 1.43 -19.88
N VAL A 598 -34.93 1.33 -19.99
CA VAL A 598 -34.01 2.26 -19.33
C VAL A 598 -33.17 3.00 -20.36
N GLN A 599 -32.90 4.27 -20.06
CA GLN A 599 -32.00 5.09 -20.85
C GLN A 599 -30.83 5.54 -19.99
N ASN A 600 -29.63 5.39 -20.54
CA ASN A 600 -28.38 5.87 -19.95
C ASN A 600 -28.08 5.28 -18.55
N GLU A 601 -28.44 4.00 -18.34
CA GLU A 601 -28.03 3.27 -17.14
C GLU A 601 -26.52 3.09 -17.14
N LYS A 602 -25.85 3.48 -16.05
CA LYS A 602 -24.39 3.54 -16.02
C LYS A 602 -23.76 2.27 -15.49
N HIS A 603 -22.72 1.80 -16.17
CA HIS A 603 -21.86 0.69 -15.75
C HIS A 603 -22.64 -0.59 -15.46
N ARG A 604 -23.35 -1.11 -16.46
CA ARG A 604 -23.94 -2.45 -16.38
C ARG A 604 -22.82 -3.48 -16.62
N ILE A 605 -22.67 -4.47 -15.74
CA ILE A 605 -21.61 -5.50 -15.85
C ILE A 605 -22.09 -6.84 -15.30
N PHE A 606 -21.89 -7.92 -16.06
CA PHE A 606 -22.28 -9.29 -15.71
C PHE A 606 -21.58 -10.30 -16.64
N PHE A 607 -21.50 -11.55 -16.21
CA PHE A 607 -21.02 -12.66 -17.03
C PHE A 607 -22.00 -12.98 -18.15
N GLY A 608 -21.49 -13.29 -19.33
CA GLY A 608 -22.29 -13.78 -20.46
C GLY A 608 -22.79 -15.20 -20.23
N GLN A 609 -24.01 -15.48 -20.67
CA GLN A 609 -24.65 -16.80 -20.53
C GLN A 609 -24.31 -17.77 -21.67
N ASN A 610 -23.95 -17.25 -22.85
CA ASN A 610 -23.67 -18.02 -24.06
C ASN A 610 -22.27 -17.72 -24.57
N LEU A 611 -21.26 -18.16 -23.81
CA LEU A 611 -19.86 -17.94 -24.14
C LEU A 611 -19.41 -18.89 -25.24
N ASN A 612 -18.61 -18.39 -26.19
CA ASN A 612 -17.92 -19.26 -27.13
C ASN A 612 -16.73 -19.97 -26.44
N GLN A 613 -16.16 -20.98 -27.10
CA GLN A 613 -15.07 -21.78 -26.50
C GLN A 613 -13.85 -20.95 -26.09
N GLU A 614 -13.51 -19.92 -26.86
CA GLU A 614 -12.37 -19.06 -26.56
C GLU A 614 -12.64 -18.16 -25.35
N GLN A 615 -13.86 -17.63 -25.23
CA GLN A 615 -14.28 -16.84 -24.06
C GLN A 615 -14.27 -17.68 -22.79
N ILE A 616 -14.72 -18.94 -22.85
CA ILE A 616 -14.66 -19.86 -21.72
C ILE A 616 -13.20 -20.09 -21.34
N ARG A 617 -12.36 -20.45 -22.32
CA ARG A 617 -10.94 -20.73 -22.09
C ARG A 617 -10.20 -19.55 -21.45
N LEU A 618 -10.33 -18.35 -22.01
CA LEU A 618 -9.67 -17.16 -21.46
C LEU A 618 -10.24 -16.75 -20.10
N GLN A 619 -11.54 -16.91 -19.87
CA GLN A 619 -12.14 -16.65 -18.55
C GLN A 619 -11.61 -17.62 -17.49
N ASP A 620 -11.52 -18.90 -17.84
CA ASP A 620 -11.01 -19.93 -16.93
C ASP A 620 -9.54 -19.65 -16.58
N LEU A 621 -8.71 -19.31 -17.57
CA LEU A 621 -7.32 -18.89 -17.35
C LEU A 621 -7.21 -17.64 -16.47
N TRP A 622 -8.07 -16.65 -16.70
CA TRP A 622 -7.99 -15.39 -15.97
C TRP A 622 -8.26 -15.54 -14.46
N PHE A 623 -9.17 -16.46 -14.10
CA PHE A 623 -9.60 -16.67 -12.72
C PHE A 623 -9.02 -17.92 -12.06
N SER A 624 -8.25 -18.74 -12.78
CA SER A 624 -7.60 -19.94 -12.23
C SER A 624 -6.09 -19.70 -12.10
N ASN A 625 -5.47 -20.39 -11.14
CA ASN A 625 -4.02 -20.54 -11.07
C ASN A 625 -3.53 -21.56 -12.09
#